data_AF-A0AA40FZJ3-F1
#
_entry.id   AF-A0AA40FZJ3-F1
#
_cell.length_a   1.000
_cell.length_b   1.000
_cell.length_c   1.000
_cell.angle_alpha   90.00
_cell.angle_beta   90.00
_cell.angle_gamma   90.00
#
_symmetry.space_group_name_H-M   'P 1'
#
loop_
_entity.id
_entity.type
_entity.pdbx_description
1 polymer ?
#
loop_
_entity_poly.entity_id
_entity_poly.type
_entity_poly.pdbx_seq_one_letter_code
_entity_poly.pdbx_strand_id
1 'polypeptide(L)'
;MSTPAVVRLATTAVDVTSTQVREACKNINCDFEATCELGPDDYPRCSCKFDCASISQENMRPVCGSDLRTYSSLCAMKMEACQRQQELRPRPLELCQGSQQQQLAQFESIRCIITSITSVPLATPPIALLCSLVIYSQAA
;
A
#
# COMPACT_ATOMS: atom_id res chain seq x y z
N MET A 1 58.12 -11.26 -31.87
CA MET A 1 56.71 -11.67 -32.01
C MET A 1 56.12 -11.69 -30.60
N SER A 2 55.76 -10.50 -30.14
CA SER A 2 55.16 -10.22 -28.83
C SER A 2 53.84 -9.56 -29.18
N THR A 3 52.68 -10.02 -28.71
CA THR A 3 52.22 -9.77 -27.34
C THR A 3 51.11 -10.76 -26.93
N PRO A 4 51.03 -11.17 -25.65
CA PRO A 4 49.86 -11.87 -25.14
C PRO A 4 48.67 -10.90 -25.04
N ALA A 5 47.52 -11.32 -25.59
CA ALA A 5 46.23 -10.64 -25.41
C ALA A 5 45.71 -10.95 -24.00
N VAL A 6 46.17 -10.18 -23.01
CA VAL A 6 45.62 -10.25 -21.64
C VAL A 6 44.47 -9.24 -21.55
N VAL A 7 43.29 -9.81 -21.34
CA VAL A 7 42.00 -9.22 -21.01
C VAL A 7 42.14 -7.90 -20.23
N ARG A 8 41.47 -6.84 -20.72
CA ARG A 8 41.32 -5.57 -20.00
C ARG A 8 40.69 -5.85 -18.64
N LEU A 9 41.45 -5.75 -17.55
CA LEU A 9 40.90 -5.63 -16.21
C LEU A 9 40.17 -4.29 -16.12
N ALA A 10 38.84 -4.33 -16.16
CA ALA A 10 38.02 -3.22 -15.71
C ALA A 10 38.14 -3.15 -14.18
N THR A 11 38.95 -2.22 -13.71
CA THR A 11 39.06 -1.82 -12.32
C THR A 11 37.74 -1.20 -11.85
N THR A 12 36.99 -1.89 -11.00
CA THR A 12 36.27 -1.40 -9.81
C THR A 12 35.39 -2.53 -9.26
N ALA A 13 35.34 -2.70 -7.94
CA ALA A 13 34.49 -3.69 -7.28
C ALA A 13 32.99 -3.58 -7.69
N VAL A 14 32.57 -2.40 -8.16
CA VAL A 14 31.20 -2.10 -8.62
C VAL A 14 30.80 -2.89 -9.88
N ASP A 15 31.74 -3.15 -10.80
CA ASP A 15 31.45 -3.88 -12.05
C ASP A 15 31.44 -5.42 -11.83
N VAL A 16 32.25 -5.88 -10.89
CA VAL A 16 32.33 -7.29 -10.48
C VAL A 16 31.05 -7.73 -9.75
N THR A 17 30.53 -6.92 -8.83
CA THR A 17 29.29 -7.24 -8.11
C THR A 17 28.07 -7.26 -9.03
N SER A 18 28.01 -6.37 -10.02
CA SER A 18 26.90 -6.33 -11.00
C SER A 18 26.86 -7.57 -11.88
N THR A 19 28.03 -8.01 -12.37
CA THR A 19 28.14 -9.23 -13.17
C THR A 19 27.86 -10.50 -12.35
N GLN A 20 28.29 -10.56 -11.09
CA GLN A 20 27.97 -11.66 -10.17
C GLN A 20 26.47 -11.77 -9.88
N VAL A 21 25.80 -10.66 -9.56
CA VAL A 21 24.34 -10.62 -9.35
C VAL A 21 23.62 -11.11 -10.61
N ARG A 22 24.03 -10.65 -11.79
CA ARG A 22 23.41 -11.05 -13.06
C ARG A 22 23.50 -12.56 -13.29
N GLU A 23 24.65 -13.19 -13.04
CA GLU A 23 24.78 -14.64 -13.23
C GLU A 23 24.04 -15.43 -12.14
N ALA A 24 24.07 -14.98 -10.88
CA ALA A 24 23.36 -15.64 -9.78
C ALA A 24 21.83 -15.58 -9.95
N CYS A 25 21.31 -14.46 -10.42
CA CYS A 25 19.88 -14.23 -10.64
C CYS A 25 19.39 -14.64 -12.05
N LYS A 26 20.27 -15.13 -12.93
CA LYS A 26 19.97 -15.39 -14.36
C LYS A 26 18.76 -16.29 -14.60
N ASN A 27 18.57 -17.29 -13.76
CA ASN A 27 17.49 -18.28 -13.87
C ASN A 27 16.48 -18.20 -12.72
N ILE A 28 16.49 -17.10 -11.95
CA ILE A 28 15.60 -16.90 -10.81
C ILE A 28 14.52 -15.94 -11.23
N ASN A 29 13.28 -16.44 -11.25
CA ASN A 29 12.11 -15.62 -11.49
C ASN A 29 11.41 -15.35 -10.15
N CYS A 30 11.46 -14.11 -9.70
CA CYS A 30 10.80 -13.70 -8.46
C CYS A 30 9.34 -13.34 -8.73
N ASP A 31 8.44 -13.78 -7.86
CA ASP A 31 7.01 -13.46 -7.96
C ASP A 31 6.68 -12.06 -7.43
N PHE A 32 5.50 -11.56 -7.80
CA PHE A 32 4.94 -10.29 -7.29
C PHE A 32 5.84 -9.06 -7.50
N GLU A 33 6.55 -9.02 -8.63
CA GLU A 33 7.46 -7.91 -9.00
C GLU A 33 8.64 -7.74 -8.01
N ALA A 34 8.98 -8.78 -7.24
CA ALA A 34 10.19 -8.77 -6.43
C ALA A 34 11.46 -8.71 -7.30
N THR A 35 12.51 -8.12 -6.73
CA THR A 35 13.83 -7.98 -7.35
C THR A 35 14.77 -9.04 -6.79
N CYS A 36 15.45 -9.78 -7.68
CA CYS A 36 16.51 -10.70 -7.26
C CYS A 36 17.80 -9.93 -6.94
N GLU A 37 18.34 -10.15 -5.75
CA GLU A 37 19.61 -9.57 -5.28
C GLU A 37 20.45 -10.61 -4.54
N LEU A 38 21.76 -10.36 -4.43
CA LEU A 38 22.63 -11.18 -3.58
C LEU A 38 22.50 -10.76 -2.12
N GLY A 39 22.29 -11.74 -1.25
CA GLY A 39 22.39 -11.54 0.20
C GLY A 39 23.83 -11.32 0.66
N PRO A 40 24.03 -11.02 1.95
CA PRO A 40 25.37 -10.91 2.54
C PRO A 40 26.16 -12.23 2.54
N ASP A 41 25.48 -13.34 2.26
CA ASP A 41 26.02 -14.70 2.10
C ASP A 41 26.40 -15.04 0.64
N ASP A 42 26.38 -14.07 -0.27
CA ASP A 42 26.56 -14.26 -1.73
C ASP A 42 25.54 -15.23 -2.36
N TYR A 43 24.39 -15.44 -1.71
CA TYR A 43 23.31 -16.27 -2.22
C TYR A 43 22.17 -15.41 -2.79
N PRO A 44 21.58 -15.76 -3.95
CA PRO A 44 20.50 -14.98 -4.53
C PRO A 44 19.20 -15.10 -3.74
N ARG A 45 18.54 -13.96 -3.48
CA ARG A 45 17.28 -13.84 -2.75
C ARG A 45 16.33 -12.89 -3.49
N CYS A 46 15.03 -13.19 -3.43
CA CYS A 46 13.99 -12.26 -3.92
C CYS A 46 13.64 -11.27 -2.82
N SER A 47 13.68 -9.98 -3.14
CA SER A 47 13.43 -8.86 -2.23
C SER A 47 12.37 -7.91 -2.78
N CYS A 48 11.50 -7.40 -1.91
CA CYS A 48 10.44 -6.46 -2.29
C CYS A 48 10.97 -5.03 -2.28
N LYS A 49 11.68 -4.63 -3.34
CA LYS A 49 12.25 -3.28 -3.49
C LYS A 49 11.32 -2.42 -4.33
N PHE A 50 10.47 -1.62 -3.67
CA PHE A 50 9.56 -0.68 -4.33
C PHE A 50 9.96 0.74 -3.96
N ASP A 51 10.32 1.55 -4.95
CA ASP A 51 10.49 2.99 -4.76
C ASP A 51 9.17 3.71 -5.05
N CYS A 52 8.28 3.70 -4.06
CA CYS A 52 7.00 4.39 -4.19
C CYS A 52 7.10 5.91 -3.98
N ALA A 53 8.25 6.42 -3.53
CA ALA A 53 8.44 7.83 -3.21
C ALA A 53 8.79 8.67 -4.46
N SER A 54 9.46 8.07 -5.45
CA SER A 54 9.76 8.71 -6.74
C SER A 54 8.55 8.79 -7.69
N ILE A 55 7.42 8.22 -7.29
CA ILE A 55 6.19 8.26 -8.07
C ILE A 55 5.62 9.67 -8.05
N SER A 56 5.36 10.22 -9.23
CA SER A 56 4.74 11.54 -9.38
C SER A 56 3.42 11.62 -8.60
N GLN A 57 3.12 12.80 -8.03
CA GLN A 57 1.89 13.04 -7.27
C GLN A 57 0.62 12.69 -8.05
N GLU A 58 0.68 12.72 -9.38
CA GLU A 58 -0.41 12.31 -10.29
C GLU A 58 -0.80 10.83 -10.14
N ASN A 59 0.16 9.98 -9.78
CA ASN A 59 0.01 8.54 -9.61
C ASN A 59 -0.22 8.13 -8.13
N MET A 60 -0.26 9.10 -7.20
CA MET A 60 -0.72 8.90 -5.82
C MET A 60 -2.25 8.93 -5.74
N ARG A 61 -2.91 8.07 -6.52
CA ARG A 61 -4.36 7.90 -6.48
C ARG A 61 -4.71 6.63 -5.72
N PRO A 62 -5.67 6.68 -4.78
CA PRO A 62 -6.05 5.51 -4.01
C PRO A 62 -6.67 4.45 -4.92
N VAL A 63 -6.38 3.19 -4.62
CA VAL A 63 -6.92 2.03 -5.36
C VAL A 63 -7.55 1.04 -4.39
N CYS A 64 -8.61 0.37 -4.82
CA CYS A 64 -9.17 -0.76 -4.08
C CYS A 64 -8.44 -2.05 -4.50
N GLY A 65 -7.97 -2.83 -3.53
CA GLY A 65 -7.39 -4.14 -3.78
C GLY A 65 -8.46 -5.23 -3.90
N SER A 66 -8.08 -6.37 -4.47
CA SER A 66 -8.92 -7.58 -4.51
C SER A 66 -9.22 -8.16 -3.12
N ASP A 67 -8.52 -7.72 -2.08
CA ASP A 67 -8.76 -8.05 -0.68
C ASP A 67 -9.72 -7.06 0.02
N LEU A 68 -10.42 -6.20 -0.75
CA LEU A 68 -11.38 -5.21 -0.26
C LEU A 68 -10.76 -4.14 0.66
N ARG A 69 -9.46 -3.89 0.54
CA ARG A 69 -8.73 -2.84 1.25
C ARG A 69 -8.36 -1.71 0.30
N THR A 70 -8.47 -0.47 0.77
CA THR A 70 -8.01 0.70 0.02
C THR A 70 -6.51 0.91 0.28
N TYR A 71 -5.75 1.06 -0.80
CA TYR A 71 -4.32 1.38 -0.77
C TYR A 71 -4.11 2.83 -1.25
N SER A 72 -3.11 3.52 -0.69
CA SER A 72 -2.82 4.93 -1.01
C SER A 72 -2.38 5.14 -2.46
N SER A 73 -1.78 4.12 -3.08
CA SER A 73 -1.40 4.11 -4.49
C SER A 73 -1.31 2.68 -5.02
N LEU A 74 -1.25 2.53 -6.34
CA LEU A 74 -0.98 1.24 -6.99
C LEU A 74 0.37 0.65 -6.55
N CYS A 75 1.39 1.48 -6.32
CA CYS A 75 2.69 1.02 -5.85
C CYS A 75 2.61 0.47 -4.43
N ALA A 76 1.90 1.16 -3.52
CA ALA A 76 1.69 0.65 -2.16
C ALA A 76 0.96 -0.70 -2.19
N MET A 77 -0.03 -0.87 -3.06
CA MET A 77 -0.72 -2.15 -3.25
C MET A 77 0.22 -3.26 -3.73
N LYS A 78 1.07 -2.98 -4.73
CA LYS A 78 2.05 -3.95 -5.24
C LYS A 78 3.14 -4.31 -4.23
N MET A 79 3.61 -3.32 -3.47
CA MET A 79 4.59 -3.54 -2.39
C MET A 79 4.01 -4.49 -1.33
N GLU A 80 2.77 -4.25 -0.91
CA GLU A 80 2.06 -5.12 0.04
C GLU A 80 1.85 -6.53 -0.55
N ALA A 81 1.46 -6.62 -1.82
CA ALA A 81 1.31 -7.89 -2.55
C ALA A 81 2.60 -8.71 -2.52
N CYS A 82 3.73 -8.05 -2.78
CA CYS A 82 5.06 -8.67 -2.71
C CYS A 82 5.40 -9.13 -1.28
N GLN A 83 5.22 -8.28 -0.28
CA GLN A 83 5.57 -8.61 1.11
C GLN A 83 4.73 -9.77 1.66
N ARG A 84 3.45 -9.84 1.27
CA ARG A 84 2.53 -10.91 1.66
C ARG A 84 2.64 -12.15 0.80
N GLN A 85 3.40 -12.11 -0.30
CA GLN A 85 3.44 -13.16 -1.32
C GLN A 85 2.03 -13.55 -1.79
N GLN A 86 1.20 -12.53 -2.07
CA GLN A 86 -0.19 -12.70 -2.44
C GLN A 86 -0.53 -11.86 -3.66
N GLU A 87 -1.28 -12.44 -4.60
CA GLU A 87 -1.79 -11.70 -5.76
C GLU A 87 -2.86 -10.69 -5.31
N LEU A 88 -2.54 -9.39 -5.42
CA LEU A 88 -3.50 -8.31 -5.27
C LEU A 88 -3.74 -7.66 -6.63
N ARG A 89 -5.02 -7.61 -7.03
CA ARG A 89 -5.44 -6.96 -8.28
C ARG A 89 -6.19 -5.66 -7.99
N PRO A 90 -5.92 -4.59 -8.76
CA PRO A 90 -6.66 -3.36 -8.61
C PRO A 90 -8.12 -3.58 -9.01
N ARG A 91 -9.03 -2.96 -8.26
CA ARG A 91 -10.47 -2.99 -8.43
C ARG A 91 -11.02 -1.56 -8.39
N PRO A 92 -12.22 -1.32 -8.96
CA PRO A 92 -12.93 -0.05 -8.79
C PRO A 92 -13.00 0.38 -7.33
N LEU A 93 -12.73 1.66 -7.06
CA LEU A 93 -12.63 2.19 -5.68
C LEU A 93 -13.94 2.01 -4.89
N GLU A 94 -15.06 2.03 -5.58
CA GLU A 94 -16.42 1.85 -5.05
C GLU A 94 -16.59 0.54 -4.26
N LEU A 95 -15.83 -0.51 -4.62
CA LEU A 95 -15.88 -1.81 -3.92
C LEU A 95 -15.33 -1.74 -2.49
N CYS A 96 -14.39 -0.82 -2.21
CA CYS A 96 -13.80 -0.63 -0.90
C CYS A 96 -14.46 0.52 -0.11
N GLN A 97 -15.11 1.47 -0.78
CA GLN A 97 -15.82 2.57 -0.10
C GLN A 97 -16.99 2.07 0.74
N GLY A 98 -17.66 1.00 0.31
CA GLY A 98 -18.73 0.35 1.07
C GLY A 98 -18.28 -0.31 2.38
N SER A 99 -17.02 -0.76 2.49
CA SER A 99 -16.53 -1.47 3.69
C SER A 99 -16.01 -0.52 4.78
N GLN A 100 -15.41 0.61 4.40
CA GLN A 100 -14.95 1.63 5.37
C GLN A 100 -16.11 2.51 5.90
N GLN A 101 -17.16 2.75 5.10
CA GLN A 101 -18.33 3.50 5.55
C GLN A 101 -19.29 2.67 6.42
N GLN A 102 -19.30 1.34 6.27
CA GLN A 102 -20.13 0.46 7.11
C GLN A 102 -19.72 0.48 8.59
N GLN A 103 -18.44 0.75 8.91
CA GLN A 103 -18.00 0.92 10.30
C GLN A 103 -18.20 2.34 10.86
N LEU A 104 -18.56 3.34 10.06
CA LEU A 104 -18.85 4.70 10.56
C LEU A 104 -20.36 5.00 10.59
N ALA A 105 -21.14 4.45 9.65
CA ALA A 105 -22.60 4.57 9.66
C ALA A 105 -23.28 3.73 10.76
N GLN A 106 -22.62 2.67 11.26
CA GLN A 106 -23.18 1.85 12.34
C GLN A 106 -22.98 2.51 13.72
N PHE A 107 -21.97 3.36 13.92
CA PHE A 107 -21.77 4.09 15.18
C PHE A 107 -22.54 5.42 15.25
N GLU A 108 -22.91 6.05 14.12
CA GLU A 108 -23.80 7.22 14.15
C GLU A 108 -25.27 6.87 14.40
N SER A 109 -25.73 5.67 14.01
CA SER A 109 -27.09 5.21 14.30
C SER A 109 -27.26 4.74 15.76
N ILE A 110 -26.26 4.05 16.32
CA ILE A 110 -26.34 3.50 17.68
C ILE A 110 -26.27 4.60 18.75
N ARG A 111 -25.57 5.72 18.48
CA ARG A 111 -25.43 6.82 19.44
C ARG A 111 -26.69 7.66 19.61
N CYS A 112 -27.66 7.57 18.70
CA CYS A 112 -28.97 8.22 18.82
C CYS A 112 -29.99 7.31 19.55
N ILE A 113 -29.86 5.99 19.37
CA ILE A 113 -30.73 4.99 19.99
C ILE A 113 -30.47 4.93 21.50
N ILE A 114 -29.22 4.86 21.96
CA ILE A 114 -28.90 4.73 23.40
C ILE A 114 -29.36 5.96 24.23
N THR A 115 -29.35 7.17 23.65
CA THR A 115 -29.85 8.41 24.29
C THR A 115 -31.38 8.49 24.37
N SER A 116 -32.10 7.64 23.64
CA SER A 116 -33.57 7.59 23.65
C SER A 116 -34.12 6.59 24.67
N ILE A 117 -33.34 5.56 25.04
CA ILE A 117 -33.75 4.48 25.96
C ILE A 117 -33.20 4.64 27.39
N THR A 118 -32.14 5.42 27.58
CA THR A 118 -31.69 5.80 28.93
C THR A 118 -32.26 7.15 29.28
N SER A 119 -33.39 7.15 29.99
CA SER A 119 -33.97 8.29 30.69
C SER A 119 -33.10 8.76 31.86
N VAL A 120 -31.78 8.85 31.64
CA VAL A 120 -30.82 9.39 32.60
C VAL A 120 -30.67 10.88 32.27
N PRO A 121 -31.14 11.77 33.15
CA PRO A 121 -31.00 13.21 32.94
C PRO A 121 -29.54 13.59 33.20
N LEU A 122 -28.69 13.48 32.16
CA LEU A 122 -27.36 14.06 32.24
C LEU A 122 -27.49 15.55 31.99
N ALA A 123 -27.57 16.29 33.10
CA ALA A 123 -27.52 17.74 33.14
C ALA A 123 -26.16 18.24 32.62
N THR A 124 -26.03 18.37 31.30
CA THR A 124 -24.91 19.09 30.66
C THR A 124 -25.40 19.83 29.40
N PRO A 125 -25.52 21.17 29.42
CA PRO A 125 -25.62 21.98 28.21
C PRO A 125 -24.19 22.16 27.64
N PRO A 126 -23.90 21.89 26.34
CA PRO A 126 -24.37 22.74 25.23
C PRO A 126 -24.49 22.01 23.86
N ILE A 127 -25.03 20.79 23.77
CA ILE A 127 -25.12 20.04 22.48
C ILE A 127 -26.48 20.25 21.78
N ALA A 128 -27.48 20.79 22.48
CA ALA A 128 -28.86 20.91 21.97
C ALA A 128 -29.03 21.84 20.76
N LEU A 129 -28.08 22.73 20.43
CA LEU A 129 -28.21 23.66 19.31
C LEU A 129 -27.77 23.09 17.95
N LEU A 130 -27.07 21.96 17.90
CA LEU A 130 -26.54 21.45 16.63
C LEU A 130 -27.51 20.52 15.88
N CYS A 131 -28.45 19.86 16.58
CA CYS A 131 -29.44 19.00 15.90
C CYS A 131 -30.58 19.79 15.22
N SER A 132 -30.94 20.98 15.70
CA SER A 132 -32.00 21.78 15.08
C SER A 132 -31.60 22.37 13.73
N LEU A 133 -30.31 22.58 13.48
CA LEU A 133 -29.82 23.17 12.23
C LEU A 133 -29.78 22.17 11.07
N VAL A 134 -29.59 20.88 11.34
CA VAL A 134 -29.56 19.83 10.29
C VAL A 134 -30.96 19.54 9.74
N ILE A 135 -32.01 19.75 10.55
CA ILE A 135 -33.41 19.57 10.13
C ILE A 135 -33.84 20.76 9.23
N TYR A 136 -33.39 21.98 9.50
CA TYR A 136 -33.86 23.18 8.78
C TYR A 136 -33.29 23.31 7.36
N SER A 137 -32.16 22.66 7.05
CA SER A 137 -31.50 22.78 5.75
C SER A 137 -31.90 21.73 4.71
N GLN A 138 -32.81 20.80 5.03
CA GLN A 138 -33.35 19.80 4.07
C GLN A 138 -34.82 20.06 3.70
N ALA A 139 -35.38 21.19 4.12
CA ALA A 139 -36.71 21.65 3.74
C ALA A 139 -36.62 23.03 3.07
N ALA A 140 -35.91 23.11 1.94
CA ALA A 140 -35.97 24.21 0.99
C ALA A 140 -35.75 23.68 -0.43
#